data_AF-A0A377FNV6-F1
#
_entry.id   AF-A0A377FNV6-F1
#
_cell.length_a   1.000
_cell.length_b   1.000
_cell.length_c   1.000
_cell.angle_alpha   90.00
_cell.angle_beta   90.00
_cell.angle_gamma   90.00
#
_symmetry.space_group_name_H-M   'P 1'
#
loop_
_entity.id
_entity.type
_entity.pdbx_description
1 polymer ?
#
loop_
_entity_poly.entity_id
_entity_poly.type
_entity_poly.pdbx_seq_one_letter_code
_entity_poly.pdbx_strand_id
1 'polypeptide(L)'
;MNNLIAYPLTWDDIELRANNTVGIYKIKNKIAVLNCVSYVVEADGPKDYMQGIILINFSLDFKNHNQIRLMDLDDISALDCDLCEQDGRFIINTKKYKGYSKSLEKLIEVTDTELKVIGDAPTPLDNLYSDSKVYSFGNLEVYMHSAFIMACREADSGKVVWKTNLGAYLYTDVDEKDGTLYFGTDGKGGKFFAVNLTDGSIKYSYNTRGTSNFLYYKNYVLLSDEKNKPILINRNDGSLYKKIEFEKFEITVYQQMIIDNDKLYVIAAKGNTAYAVSTDL
;
A
#
# COMPACT_ATOMS: atom_id res chain seq x y z
N MET A 1 -16.29 -23.71 -2.28
CA MET A 1 -14.88 -23.69 -1.83
C MET A 1 -14.29 -22.43 -2.44
N ASN A 2 -13.95 -21.44 -1.63
CA ASN A 2 -13.32 -20.22 -2.14
C ASN A 2 -11.93 -20.58 -2.68
N ASN A 3 -11.58 -20.03 -3.85
CA ASN A 3 -10.37 -20.40 -4.57
C ASN A 3 -9.25 -19.42 -4.23
N LEU A 4 -8.52 -19.69 -3.16
CA LEU A 4 -7.27 -18.96 -2.91
C LEU A 4 -6.22 -19.41 -3.93
N ILE A 5 -5.62 -18.45 -4.63
CA ILE A 5 -4.51 -18.67 -5.56
C ILE A 5 -3.34 -17.82 -5.10
N ALA A 6 -2.17 -18.42 -4.96
CA ALA A 6 -0.96 -17.72 -4.52
C ALA A 6 0.18 -18.00 -5.50
N TYR A 7 0.94 -16.95 -5.83
CA TYR A 7 2.11 -17.03 -6.68
C TYR A 7 3.35 -16.53 -5.91
N PRO A 8 4.41 -17.35 -5.76
CA PRO A 8 5.62 -16.93 -5.07
C PRO A 8 6.35 -15.87 -5.90
N LEU A 9 6.76 -14.78 -5.24
CA LEU A 9 7.57 -13.72 -5.85
C LEU A 9 9.05 -14.09 -5.77
N THR A 10 9.39 -15.22 -6.37
CA THR A 10 10.74 -15.80 -6.47
C THR A 10 10.96 -16.31 -7.89
N TRP A 11 12.20 -16.30 -8.35
CA TRP A 11 12.55 -16.67 -9.71
C TRP A 11 13.76 -17.60 -9.70
N ASP A 12 13.62 -18.79 -10.30
CA ASP A 12 14.67 -19.83 -10.26
C ASP A 12 15.88 -19.50 -11.13
N ASP A 13 15.71 -18.59 -12.10
CA ASP A 13 16.74 -18.18 -13.04
C ASP A 13 17.65 -17.04 -12.53
N ILE A 14 17.34 -16.47 -11.36
CA ILE A 14 18.15 -15.42 -10.73
C ILE A 14 18.30 -15.67 -9.22
N GLU A 15 19.52 -15.58 -8.71
CA GLU A 15 19.78 -15.64 -7.26
C GLU A 15 19.53 -14.27 -6.63
N LEU A 16 18.39 -14.11 -5.95
CA LEU A 16 18.01 -12.86 -5.31
C LEU A 16 18.77 -12.62 -3.99
N ARG A 17 19.27 -11.40 -3.82
CA ARG A 17 19.70 -10.86 -2.52
C ARG A 17 18.56 -10.18 -1.77
N ALA A 18 17.71 -9.47 -2.51
CA ALA A 18 16.51 -8.84 -1.95
C ALA A 18 15.41 -8.75 -3.02
N ASN A 19 14.17 -8.83 -2.57
CA ASN A 19 12.98 -8.55 -3.36
C ASN A 19 12.07 -7.61 -2.56
N ASN A 20 11.94 -6.36 -3.03
CA ASN A 20 11.12 -5.35 -2.40
C ASN A 20 9.96 -4.98 -3.32
N THR A 21 8.74 -5.28 -2.90
CA THR A 21 7.54 -4.96 -3.68
C THR A 21 7.21 -3.48 -3.56
N VAL A 22 7.18 -2.78 -4.70
CA VAL A 22 6.72 -1.39 -4.80
C VAL A 22 5.21 -1.33 -4.58
N GLY A 23 4.46 -2.22 -5.23
CA GLY A 23 3.01 -2.28 -5.06
C GLY A 23 2.32 -3.35 -5.89
N ILE A 24 1.02 -3.48 -5.63
CA ILE A 24 0.07 -4.25 -6.41
C ILE A 24 -0.97 -3.30 -7.01
N TYR A 25 -1.19 -3.41 -8.31
CA TYR A 25 -1.94 -2.43 -9.09
C TYR A 25 -2.95 -3.11 -10.00
N LYS A 26 -4.06 -2.44 -10.29
CA LYS A 26 -4.94 -2.82 -11.39
C LYS A 26 -4.52 -2.04 -12.64
N ILE A 27 -4.12 -2.75 -13.69
CA ILE A 27 -3.73 -2.16 -14.98
C ILE A 27 -4.67 -2.73 -16.03
N LYS A 28 -5.62 -1.93 -16.51
CA LYS A 28 -6.66 -2.37 -17.44
C LYS A 28 -7.40 -3.62 -16.91
N ASN A 29 -7.26 -4.76 -17.58
CA ASN A 29 -7.85 -6.06 -17.24
C ASN A 29 -6.83 -7.04 -16.63
N LYS A 30 -5.75 -6.53 -16.03
CA LYS A 30 -4.68 -7.29 -15.40
C LYS A 30 -4.43 -6.80 -13.98
N ILE A 31 -3.92 -7.69 -13.14
CA ILE A 31 -3.32 -7.32 -11.85
C ILE A 31 -1.81 -7.32 -12.02
N ALA A 32 -1.16 -6.23 -11.67
CA ALA A 32 0.27 -6.06 -11.85
C ALA A 32 0.97 -5.95 -10.49
N VAL A 33 2.08 -6.68 -10.33
CA VAL A 33 2.94 -6.57 -9.13
C VAL A 33 4.30 -6.09 -9.57
N LEU A 34 4.70 -4.93 -9.05
CA LEU A 34 5.97 -4.28 -9.36
C LEU A 34 6.96 -4.51 -8.23
N ASN A 35 8.14 -5.04 -8.55
CA ASN A 35 9.19 -5.33 -7.59
C ASN A 35 10.50 -4.67 -8.03
N CYS A 36 11.21 -4.11 -7.05
CA CYS A 36 12.62 -3.78 -7.17
C CYS A 36 13.42 -4.93 -6.57
N VAL A 37 14.29 -5.54 -7.37
CA VAL A 37 15.10 -6.70 -6.97
C VAL A 37 16.57 -6.34 -6.97
N SER A 38 17.33 -6.97 -6.06
CA SER A 38 18.78 -7.08 -6.18
C SER A 38 19.15 -8.55 -6.32
N TYR A 39 20.07 -8.85 -7.22
CA TYR A 39 20.46 -10.22 -7.56
C TYR A 39 21.97 -10.33 -7.68
N VAL A 40 22.48 -11.53 -7.40
CA VAL A 40 23.91 -11.85 -7.48
C VAL A 40 24.35 -11.81 -8.94
N VAL A 41 25.51 -11.22 -9.20
CA VAL A 41 26.20 -11.33 -10.49
C VAL A 41 27.63 -11.79 -10.25
N GLU A 42 28.15 -12.63 -11.14
CA GLU A 42 29.59 -12.91 -11.19
C GLU A 42 30.30 -11.66 -11.71
N ALA A 43 31.10 -11.01 -10.87
CA ALA A 43 31.78 -9.76 -11.23
C ALA A 43 33.22 -9.75 -10.74
N ASP A 44 34.15 -9.33 -11.61
CA ASP A 44 35.55 -9.07 -11.29
C ASP A 44 35.76 -7.67 -10.62
N GLY A 45 34.67 -7.04 -10.14
CA GLY A 45 34.64 -5.68 -9.58
C GLY A 45 34.18 -5.61 -8.11
N PRO A 46 34.04 -4.40 -7.52
CA PRO A 46 33.74 -4.23 -6.10
C PRO A 46 32.27 -4.52 -5.71
N LYS A 47 31.38 -4.69 -6.69
CA LYS A 47 29.98 -5.08 -6.46
C LYS A 47 29.74 -6.44 -7.08
N ASP A 48 29.25 -7.35 -6.25
CA ASP A 48 28.84 -8.72 -6.55
C ASP A 48 27.31 -8.85 -6.70
N TYR A 49 26.64 -7.73 -6.99
CA TYR A 49 25.20 -7.66 -7.22
C TYR A 49 24.84 -6.56 -8.21
N MET A 50 23.72 -6.76 -8.91
CA MET A 50 23.04 -5.76 -9.71
C MET A 50 21.60 -5.60 -9.26
N GLN A 51 20.93 -4.56 -9.76
CA GLN A 51 19.53 -4.31 -9.46
C GLN A 51 18.67 -4.44 -10.72
N GLY A 52 17.38 -4.64 -10.51
CA GLY A 52 16.41 -4.78 -11.58
C GLY A 52 15.01 -4.42 -11.12
N ILE A 53 14.15 -4.24 -12.11
CA ILE A 53 12.71 -4.11 -11.93
C ILE A 53 12.05 -5.32 -12.56
N ILE A 54 11.17 -5.98 -11.81
CA ILE A 54 10.34 -7.07 -12.32
C ILE A 54 8.87 -6.70 -12.14
N LEU A 55 8.16 -6.64 -13.27
CA LEU A 55 6.71 -6.49 -13.31
C LEU A 55 6.09 -7.83 -13.67
N ILE A 56 5.25 -8.36 -12.78
CA ILE A 56 4.45 -9.56 -13.08
C ILE A 56 3.02 -9.12 -13.36
N ASN A 57 2.51 -9.51 -14.52
CA ASN A 57 1.14 -9.27 -14.92
C ASN A 57 0.33 -10.57 -14.80
N PHE A 58 -0.71 -10.55 -13.98
CA PHE A 58 -1.67 -11.63 -13.79
C PHE A 58 -2.97 -11.33 -14.54
N SER A 59 -3.64 -12.38 -15.03
CA SER A 59 -5.07 -12.32 -15.34
C SER A 59 -5.90 -12.05 -14.07
N LEU A 60 -7.11 -11.50 -14.20
CA LEU A 60 -8.01 -11.26 -13.05
C LEU A 60 -8.43 -12.54 -12.32
N ASP A 61 -8.39 -13.70 -12.99
CA ASP A 61 -8.59 -14.98 -12.30
C ASP A 61 -7.32 -15.53 -11.63
N PHE A 62 -6.20 -14.81 -11.75
CA PHE A 62 -4.90 -15.13 -11.18
C PHE A 62 -4.27 -16.44 -11.67
N LYS A 63 -4.85 -17.08 -12.69
CA LYS A 63 -4.38 -18.38 -13.22
C LYS A 63 -3.26 -18.25 -14.23
N ASN A 64 -3.25 -17.16 -14.99
CA ASN A 64 -2.22 -16.89 -15.99
C ASN A 64 -1.40 -15.69 -15.55
N HIS A 65 -0.10 -15.77 -15.78
CA HIS A 65 0.80 -14.65 -15.55
C HIS A 65 1.89 -14.61 -16.60
N ASN A 66 2.41 -13.41 -16.83
CA ASN A 66 3.67 -13.19 -17.53
C ASN A 66 4.53 -12.23 -16.72
N GLN A 67 5.81 -12.20 -17.03
CA GLN A 67 6.76 -11.30 -16.42
C GLN A 67 7.45 -10.47 -17.49
N ILE A 68 7.73 -9.22 -17.14
CA ILE A 68 8.56 -8.31 -17.91
C ILE A 68 9.63 -7.81 -16.96
N ARG A 69 10.88 -7.79 -17.41
CA ARG A 69 12.03 -7.44 -16.59
C ARG A 69 12.83 -6.34 -17.24
N LEU A 70 13.36 -5.43 -16.42
CA LEU A 70 14.41 -4.50 -16.78
C LEU A 70 15.55 -4.71 -15.78
N MET A 71 16.64 -5.31 -16.26
CA MET A 71 17.74 -5.79 -15.42
C MET A 71 18.98 -4.91 -15.63
N ASP A 72 20.04 -5.24 -14.91
CA ASP A 72 21.35 -4.60 -14.99
C ASP A 72 21.29 -3.09 -14.71
N LEU A 73 20.42 -2.71 -13.77
CA LEU A 73 20.17 -1.32 -13.39
C LEU A 73 21.16 -0.85 -12.32
N ASP A 74 21.40 0.46 -12.34
CA ASP A 74 21.88 1.17 -11.17
C ASP A 74 20.93 0.96 -9.99
N ASP A 75 21.45 1.30 -8.83
CA ASP A 75 20.73 1.06 -7.60
C ASP A 75 19.40 1.83 -7.49
N ILE A 76 18.35 1.12 -7.08
CA ILE A 76 16.96 1.57 -7.00
C ILE A 76 16.37 1.22 -5.61
N SER A 77 15.38 2.00 -5.15
CA SER A 77 14.68 1.76 -3.90
C SER A 77 13.19 1.57 -4.16
N ALA A 78 12.55 0.55 -3.59
CA ALA A 78 11.10 0.42 -3.71
C ALA A 78 10.35 1.56 -3.00
N LEU A 79 10.97 2.23 -2.01
CA LEU A 79 10.36 3.28 -1.20
C LEU A 79 10.32 4.66 -1.90
N ASP A 80 11.12 4.86 -2.94
CA ASP A 80 11.08 6.07 -3.78
C ASP A 80 10.53 5.78 -5.19
N CYS A 81 10.08 4.55 -5.45
CA CYS A 81 9.41 4.19 -6.69
C CYS A 81 7.89 4.33 -6.58
N ASP A 82 7.27 4.73 -7.67
CA ASP A 82 5.80 4.76 -7.80
C ASP A 82 5.38 4.38 -9.22
N LEU A 83 4.23 3.72 -9.34
CA LEU A 83 3.62 3.37 -10.63
C LEU A 83 2.28 4.08 -10.74
N CYS A 84 2.15 4.94 -11.74
CA CYS A 84 0.95 5.74 -11.96
C CYS A 84 0.49 5.69 -13.41
N GLU A 85 -0.80 5.93 -13.63
CA GLU A 85 -1.36 6.15 -14.96
C GLU A 85 -1.28 7.64 -15.31
N GLN A 86 -0.73 7.97 -16.48
CA GLN A 86 -0.59 9.31 -17.02
C GLN A 86 -0.96 9.28 -18.51
N ASP A 87 -2.01 10.02 -18.89
CA ASP A 87 -2.49 10.11 -20.27
C ASP A 87 -2.73 8.74 -20.95
N GLY A 88 -3.28 7.77 -20.18
CA GLY A 88 -3.54 6.40 -20.65
C GLY A 88 -2.31 5.50 -20.75
N ARG A 89 -1.14 5.97 -20.31
CA ARG A 89 0.11 5.22 -20.21
C ARG A 89 0.43 4.92 -18.75
N PHE A 90 1.05 3.79 -18.49
CA PHE A 90 1.47 3.41 -17.14
C PHE A 90 2.96 3.70 -16.99
N ILE A 91 3.32 4.59 -16.09
CA ILE A 91 4.68 5.11 -15.93
C ILE A 91 5.19 4.80 -14.51
N ILE A 92 6.33 4.13 -14.44
CA ILE A 92 7.12 3.96 -13.22
C ILE A 92 8.04 5.18 -13.11
N ASN A 93 7.94 5.90 -12.00
CA ASN A 93 8.94 6.90 -11.62
C ASN A 93 9.85 6.29 -10.54
N THR A 94 11.13 6.10 -10.86
CA THR A 94 12.07 5.45 -9.94
C THR A 94 12.69 6.39 -8.91
N LYS A 95 12.28 7.67 -8.89
CA LYS A 95 12.70 8.66 -7.89
C LYS A 95 11.58 9.66 -7.61
N LYS A 96 10.44 9.15 -7.15
CA LYS A 96 9.26 9.93 -6.81
C LYS A 96 9.48 10.82 -5.59
N TYR A 97 10.20 10.35 -4.56
CA TYR A 97 10.31 11.00 -3.26
C TYR A 97 11.75 11.38 -2.87
N LYS A 98 11.91 12.48 -2.11
CA LYS A 98 13.20 12.88 -1.50
C LYS A 98 13.57 11.99 -0.31
N GLY A 99 14.86 11.96 0.04
CA GLY A 99 15.36 11.37 1.29
C GLY A 99 16.08 10.03 1.16
N TYR A 100 16.08 9.43 -0.03
CA TYR A 100 16.77 8.18 -0.31
C TYR A 100 18.05 8.46 -1.13
N SER A 101 19.20 8.00 -0.64
CA SER A 101 20.52 8.42 -1.12
C SER A 101 21.01 7.66 -2.36
N LYS A 102 20.19 6.81 -2.98
CA LYS A 102 20.58 5.97 -4.11
C LYS A 102 19.38 5.66 -5.02
N SER A 103 19.39 6.13 -6.27
CA SER A 103 18.29 5.93 -7.22
C SER A 103 18.76 6.01 -8.68
N LEU A 104 18.12 5.22 -9.54
CA LEU A 104 18.24 5.21 -11.00
C LEU A 104 17.75 6.52 -11.66
N GLU A 105 16.82 7.23 -11.02
CA GLU A 105 16.24 8.51 -11.48
C GLU A 105 15.68 8.51 -12.91
N LYS A 106 14.91 7.48 -13.29
CA LYS A 106 14.29 7.37 -14.61
C LYS A 106 12.76 7.30 -14.55
N LEU A 107 12.15 7.74 -15.66
CA LEU A 107 10.79 7.38 -16.02
C LEU A 107 10.83 6.15 -16.93
N ILE A 108 10.04 5.15 -16.59
CA ILE A 108 9.95 3.89 -17.33
C ILE A 108 8.49 3.65 -17.69
N GLU A 109 8.19 3.60 -18.98
CA GLU A 109 6.88 3.20 -19.47
C GLU A 109 6.69 1.69 -19.36
N VAL A 110 5.55 1.30 -18.82
CA VAL A 110 5.04 -0.07 -18.84
C VAL A 110 4.22 -0.28 -20.10
N THR A 111 4.68 -1.15 -20.98
CA THR A 111 3.92 -1.64 -22.14
C THR A 111 3.43 -3.07 -21.90
N ASP A 112 2.73 -3.65 -22.88
CA ASP A 112 2.29 -5.05 -22.77
C ASP A 112 3.44 -6.07 -22.82
N THR A 113 4.63 -5.70 -23.31
CA THR A 113 5.75 -6.62 -23.57
C THR A 113 7.10 -6.16 -23.03
N GLU A 114 7.28 -4.88 -22.73
CA GLU A 114 8.54 -4.30 -22.27
C GLU A 114 8.37 -3.20 -21.21
N LEU A 115 9.42 -3.00 -20.43
CA LEU A 115 9.64 -1.85 -19.56
C LEU A 115 10.62 -0.90 -20.27
N LYS A 116 10.12 0.20 -20.81
CA LYS A 116 10.89 1.09 -21.67
C LYS A 116 11.30 2.34 -20.92
N VAL A 117 12.60 2.60 -20.78
CA VAL A 117 13.08 3.89 -20.26
C VAL A 117 12.71 5.00 -21.25
N ILE A 118 12.00 6.02 -20.78
CA ILE A 118 11.49 7.12 -21.62
C ILE A 118 12.07 8.49 -21.27
N GLY A 119 12.83 8.60 -20.18
CA GLY A 119 13.48 9.84 -19.79
C GLY A 119 13.94 9.84 -18.34
N ASP A 120 14.38 11.00 -17.88
CA ASP A 120 14.79 11.22 -16.49
C ASP A 120 13.56 11.46 -15.60
N ALA A 121 13.66 11.01 -14.34
CA ALA A 121 12.67 11.34 -13.32
C ALA A 121 12.62 12.87 -13.11
N PRO A 122 11.42 13.45 -12.92
CA PRO A 122 11.29 14.85 -12.55
C PRO A 122 11.88 15.10 -11.15
N THR A 123 11.95 16.36 -10.74
CA THR A 123 12.37 16.73 -9.38
C THR A 123 11.55 15.94 -8.33
N PRO A 124 12.21 15.21 -7.41
CA PRO A 124 11.51 14.40 -6.42
C PRO A 124 10.68 15.26 -5.47
N LEU A 125 9.52 14.72 -5.08
CA LEU A 125 8.57 15.35 -4.17
C LEU A 125 8.98 15.11 -2.72
N ASP A 126 8.58 16.01 -1.82
CA ASP A 126 8.62 15.70 -0.39
C ASP A 126 7.60 14.58 -0.09
N ASN A 127 8.01 13.59 0.70
CA ASN A 127 7.08 12.57 1.16
C ASN A 127 6.17 13.19 2.23
N LEU A 128 4.93 13.50 1.86
CA LEU A 128 3.96 14.08 2.78
C LEU A 128 3.24 12.95 3.53
N TYR A 129 3.74 12.65 4.73
CA TYR A 129 3.15 11.67 5.63
C TYR A 129 1.73 12.07 6.05
N SER A 130 0.88 11.07 6.30
CA SER A 130 -0.53 11.25 6.66
C SER A 130 -0.73 12.12 7.90
N ASP A 131 0.20 12.07 8.86
CA ASP A 131 0.19 12.87 10.08
C ASP A 131 0.58 14.34 9.89
N SER A 132 1.17 14.67 8.73
CA SER A 132 1.60 16.03 8.38
C SER A 132 0.56 16.77 7.54
N LYS A 133 -0.52 16.08 7.12
CA LYS A 133 -1.60 16.64 6.30
C LYS A 133 -2.65 17.36 7.16
N VAL A 134 -3.33 18.32 6.52
CA VAL A 134 -4.59 18.91 7.00
C VAL A 134 -5.69 18.45 6.05
N TYR A 135 -6.74 17.83 6.60
CA TYR A 135 -7.87 17.29 5.86
C TYR A 135 -9.08 18.21 6.03
N SER A 136 -9.61 18.76 4.93
CA SER A 136 -10.71 19.72 4.95
C SER A 136 -12.05 19.07 4.60
N PHE A 137 -13.07 19.28 5.45
CA PHE A 137 -14.43 18.79 5.31
C PHE A 137 -15.42 19.95 5.52
N GLY A 138 -15.72 20.70 4.46
CA GLY A 138 -16.44 21.97 4.57
C GLY A 138 -15.63 23.01 5.35
N ASN A 139 -16.23 23.63 6.38
CA ASN A 139 -15.52 24.57 7.27
C ASN A 139 -14.72 23.87 8.39
N LEU A 140 -14.61 22.54 8.38
CA LEU A 140 -13.86 21.80 9.39
C LEU A 140 -12.52 21.33 8.82
N GLU A 141 -11.44 21.54 9.57
CA GLU A 141 -10.11 21.03 9.26
C GLU A 141 -9.66 20.05 10.34
N VAL A 142 -9.36 18.82 9.93
CA VAL A 142 -8.84 17.75 10.78
C VAL A 142 -7.34 17.61 10.55
N TYR A 143 -6.56 17.51 11.63
CA TYR A 143 -5.10 17.41 11.56
C TYR A 143 -4.53 16.77 12.82
N MET A 144 -3.29 16.27 12.75
CA MET A 144 -2.58 15.83 13.95
C MET A 144 -2.05 17.05 14.71
N HIS A 145 -2.59 17.27 15.91
CA HIS A 145 -2.13 18.33 16.82
C HIS A 145 -0.84 17.94 17.55
N SER A 146 -0.66 16.65 17.80
CA SER A 146 0.59 16.04 18.28
C SER A 146 0.64 14.58 17.82
N ALA A 147 1.75 13.89 18.08
CA ALA A 147 1.98 12.50 17.67
C ALA A 147 0.79 11.55 17.92
N PHE A 148 0.01 11.76 18.98
CA PHE A 148 -1.10 10.88 19.37
C PHE A 148 -2.44 11.60 19.48
N ILE A 149 -2.50 12.91 19.20
CA ILE A 149 -3.72 13.70 19.35
C ILE A 149 -4.13 14.24 17.99
N MET A 150 -5.28 13.77 17.51
CA MET A 150 -5.96 14.37 16.37
C MET A 150 -6.85 15.51 16.87
N ALA A 151 -6.95 16.58 16.10
CA ALA A 151 -7.81 17.72 16.42
C ALA A 151 -8.61 18.14 15.20
N CYS A 152 -9.72 18.82 15.47
CA CYS A 152 -10.48 19.55 14.47
C CYS A 152 -10.57 21.01 14.85
N ARG A 153 -10.52 21.88 13.86
CA ARG A 153 -10.78 23.32 14.00
C ARG A 153 -11.73 23.82 12.92
N GLU A 154 -12.40 24.92 13.19
CA GLU A 154 -13.07 25.71 12.15
C GLU A 154 -12.01 26.37 11.25
N ALA A 155 -12.14 26.26 9.94
CA ALA A 155 -11.20 26.83 8.97
C ALA A 155 -11.20 28.37 9.04
N ASP A 156 -12.38 28.96 9.12
CA ASP A 156 -12.54 30.43 9.10
C ASP A 156 -12.02 31.12 10.38
N SER A 157 -12.23 30.50 11.55
CA SER A 157 -11.94 31.12 12.85
C SER A 157 -10.69 30.56 13.53
N GLY A 158 -10.21 29.39 13.10
CA GLY A 158 -9.14 28.63 13.78
C GLY A 158 -9.55 28.04 15.13
N LYS A 159 -10.82 28.20 15.54
CA LYS A 159 -11.33 27.68 16.82
C LYS A 159 -11.29 26.16 16.82
N VAL A 160 -10.60 25.58 17.80
CA VAL A 160 -10.60 24.13 18.01
C VAL A 160 -12.00 23.67 18.43
N VAL A 161 -12.56 22.74 17.68
CA VAL A 161 -13.87 22.12 17.94
C VAL A 161 -13.71 20.94 18.89
N TRP A 162 -12.74 20.06 18.62
CA TRP A 162 -12.47 18.89 19.44
C TRP A 162 -11.01 18.44 19.33
N LYS A 163 -10.59 17.61 20.31
CA LYS A 163 -9.32 16.88 20.31
C LYS A 163 -9.56 15.45 20.77
N THR A 164 -8.99 14.49 20.07
CA THR A 164 -9.17 13.05 20.32
C THR A 164 -7.81 12.39 20.45
N ASN A 165 -7.59 11.68 21.56
CA ASN A 165 -6.37 10.91 21.78
C ASN A 165 -6.49 9.54 21.10
N LEU A 166 -5.64 9.30 20.10
CA LEU A 166 -5.59 8.06 19.33
C LEU A 166 -4.66 7.02 19.96
N GLY A 167 -3.70 7.45 20.79
CA GLY A 167 -2.71 6.58 21.43
C GLY A 167 -1.63 6.00 20.50
N ALA A 168 -1.69 6.27 19.19
CA ALA A 168 -0.79 5.78 18.16
C ALA A 168 -0.66 6.79 17.02
N TYR A 169 0.31 6.59 16.12
CA TYR A 169 0.60 7.51 15.01
C TYR A 169 -0.41 7.30 13.88
N LEU A 170 -0.88 8.38 13.26
CA LEU A 170 -1.70 8.31 12.06
C LEU A 170 -0.85 7.79 10.89
N TYR A 171 -1.25 6.67 10.30
CA TYR A 171 -0.51 6.03 9.21
C TYR A 171 -1.23 6.11 7.86
N THR A 172 -2.57 6.14 7.87
CA THR A 172 -3.35 6.32 6.64
C THR A 172 -3.89 7.74 6.53
N ASP A 173 -4.27 8.12 5.31
CA ASP A 173 -5.08 9.31 5.10
C ASP A 173 -6.44 9.19 5.84
N VAL A 174 -7.02 10.34 6.18
CA VAL A 174 -8.33 10.45 6.83
C VAL A 174 -9.39 10.60 5.76
N ASP A 175 -10.26 9.61 5.65
CA ASP A 175 -11.42 9.63 4.75
C ASP A 175 -12.71 9.91 5.53
N GLU A 176 -13.66 10.59 4.92
CA GLU A 176 -14.93 10.96 5.54
C GLU A 176 -16.10 10.35 4.78
N LYS A 177 -17.01 9.68 5.50
CA LYS A 177 -18.29 9.21 4.98
C LYS A 177 -19.40 9.41 6.01
N ASP A 178 -20.47 10.07 5.59
CA ASP A 178 -21.71 10.23 6.36
C ASP A 178 -21.47 10.79 7.79
N GLY A 179 -20.61 11.80 7.91
CA GLY A 179 -20.20 12.44 9.16
C GLY A 179 -19.19 11.64 9.98
N THR A 180 -18.57 10.59 9.40
CA THR A 180 -17.64 9.69 10.09
C THR A 180 -16.28 9.70 9.43
N LEU A 181 -15.25 9.96 10.22
CA LEU A 181 -13.84 9.87 9.83
C LEU A 181 -13.35 8.44 10.01
N TYR A 182 -12.72 7.90 8.97
CA TYR A 182 -12.11 6.57 8.96
C TYR A 182 -10.62 6.68 8.68
N PHE A 183 -9.82 6.07 9.53
CA PHE A 183 -8.36 6.08 9.40
C PHE A 183 -7.70 4.96 10.20
N GLY A 184 -6.48 4.62 9.81
CA GLY A 184 -5.62 3.65 10.44
C GLY A 184 -4.47 4.31 11.20
N THR A 185 -4.14 3.72 12.34
CA THR A 185 -2.95 4.05 13.13
C THR A 185 -2.01 2.87 13.26
N ASP A 186 -0.72 3.14 13.42
CA ASP A 186 0.32 2.14 13.62
C ASP A 186 1.30 2.55 14.74
N GLY A 187 2.15 1.61 15.18
CA GLY A 187 3.09 1.79 16.27
C GLY A 187 2.56 1.26 17.61
N LYS A 188 2.29 2.14 18.58
CA LYS A 188 1.98 1.80 19.99
C LYS A 188 0.61 1.11 20.20
N GLY A 189 0.37 -0.02 19.55
CA GLY A 189 -0.91 -0.74 19.55
C GLY A 189 -1.89 -0.14 18.56
N GLY A 190 -1.46 -0.04 17.28
CA GLY A 190 -2.22 0.55 16.18
C GLY A 190 -3.61 -0.06 15.99
N LYS A 191 -4.54 0.76 15.51
CA LYS A 191 -5.96 0.41 15.35
C LYS A 191 -6.53 1.01 14.07
N PHE A 192 -7.65 0.47 13.65
CA PHE A 192 -8.56 1.17 12.74
C PHE A 192 -9.58 1.97 13.57
N PHE A 193 -9.84 3.22 13.19
CA PHE A 193 -10.74 4.12 13.89
C PHE A 193 -11.92 4.54 13.01
N ALA A 194 -13.08 4.68 13.65
CA ALA A 194 -14.22 5.43 13.15
C ALA A 194 -14.56 6.53 14.17
N VAL A 195 -14.47 7.79 13.78
CA VAL A 195 -14.62 8.97 14.66
C VAL A 195 -15.70 9.90 14.11
N ASN A 196 -16.58 10.41 14.96
CA ASN A 196 -17.54 11.44 14.58
C ASN A 196 -16.82 12.74 14.19
N LEU A 197 -17.07 13.23 12.98
CA LEU A 197 -16.46 14.49 12.51
C LEU A 197 -16.91 15.70 13.35
N THR A 198 -18.13 15.70 13.87
CA THR A 198 -18.71 16.87 14.56
C THR A 198 -18.18 17.09 15.97
N ASP A 199 -17.83 16.02 16.70
CA ASP A 199 -17.46 16.11 18.12
C ASP A 199 -16.19 15.33 18.49
N GLY A 200 -15.57 14.62 17.55
CA GLY A 200 -14.35 13.84 17.77
C GLY A 200 -14.56 12.56 18.58
N SER A 201 -15.80 12.20 18.93
CA SER A 201 -16.08 10.99 19.69
C SER A 201 -15.80 9.74 18.83
N ILE A 202 -15.15 8.74 19.44
CA ILE A 202 -14.85 7.47 18.78
C ILE A 202 -16.16 6.67 18.71
N LYS A 203 -16.70 6.46 17.50
CA LYS A 203 -17.84 5.56 17.29
C LYS A 203 -17.46 4.13 17.61
N TYR A 204 -16.34 3.69 17.05
CA TYR A 204 -15.71 2.42 17.37
C TYR A 204 -14.22 2.45 17.00
N SER A 205 -13.46 1.51 17.54
CA SER A 205 -12.10 1.22 17.08
C SER A 205 -11.89 -0.28 17.02
N TYR A 206 -11.16 -0.75 16.03
CA TYR A 206 -10.83 -2.16 15.85
C TYR A 206 -9.33 -2.37 16.07
N ASN A 207 -8.95 -3.28 16.97
CA ASN A 207 -7.56 -3.56 17.25
C ASN A 207 -6.95 -4.44 16.17
N THR A 208 -6.08 -3.87 15.33
CA THR A 208 -5.36 -4.58 14.27
C THR A 208 -3.88 -4.77 14.58
N ARG A 209 -3.38 -4.16 15.68
CA ARG A 209 -1.95 -3.98 16.01
C ARG A 209 -1.16 -3.07 15.06
N GLY A 210 -1.80 -2.56 14.01
CA GLY A 210 -1.24 -1.70 12.99
C GLY A 210 -2.19 -1.64 11.80
N THR A 211 -2.64 -0.45 11.42
CA THR A 211 -3.43 -0.25 10.20
C THR A 211 -2.67 0.75 9.33
N SER A 212 -1.92 0.22 8.38
CA SER A 212 -1.15 0.98 7.39
C SER A 212 -1.89 1.09 6.05
N ASN A 213 -2.93 0.27 5.83
CA ASN A 213 -3.85 0.40 4.70
C ASN A 213 -5.21 -0.27 5.02
N PHE A 214 -6.27 0.18 4.38
CA PHE A 214 -7.59 -0.45 4.43
C PHE A 214 -8.38 -0.15 3.16
N LEU A 215 -9.36 -1.00 2.84
CA LEU A 215 -10.18 -0.84 1.65
C LEU A 215 -11.66 -0.85 1.99
N TYR A 216 -12.46 -0.04 1.30
CA TYR A 216 -13.92 -0.14 1.38
C TYR A 216 -14.41 -1.24 0.46
N TYR A 217 -15.34 -2.05 0.97
CA TYR A 217 -16.00 -3.10 0.21
C TYR A 217 -17.48 -3.13 0.54
N LYS A 218 -18.33 -2.59 -0.34
CA LYS A 218 -19.77 -2.44 -0.11
C LYS A 218 -20.01 -1.71 1.23
N ASN A 219 -20.71 -2.32 2.19
CA ASN A 219 -20.97 -1.77 3.52
C ASN A 219 -19.89 -2.12 4.56
N TYR A 220 -18.77 -2.68 4.11
CA TYR A 220 -17.71 -3.19 4.97
C TYR A 220 -16.40 -2.44 4.76
N VAL A 221 -15.52 -2.57 5.74
CA VAL A 221 -14.11 -2.20 5.64
C VAL A 221 -13.29 -3.49 5.69
N LEU A 222 -12.41 -3.65 4.71
CA LEU A 222 -11.41 -4.71 4.66
C LEU A 222 -10.14 -4.27 5.37
N LEU A 223 -9.71 -5.06 6.34
CA LEU A 223 -8.55 -4.82 7.20
C LEU A 223 -7.70 -6.09 7.33
N SER A 224 -6.45 -5.93 7.77
CA SER A 224 -5.71 -7.02 8.40
C SER A 224 -6.03 -7.08 9.90
N ASP A 225 -6.33 -8.27 10.43
CA ASP A 225 -6.48 -8.47 11.87
C ASP A 225 -5.13 -8.52 12.60
N GLU A 226 -5.14 -8.75 13.92
CA GLU A 226 -3.93 -8.82 14.75
C GLU A 226 -2.96 -9.97 14.41
N LYS A 227 -3.37 -10.90 13.53
CA LYS A 227 -2.56 -12.00 12.99
C LYS A 227 -2.27 -11.79 11.51
N ASN A 228 -2.41 -10.55 11.02
CA ASN A 228 -2.23 -10.18 9.62
C ASN A 228 -3.13 -10.96 8.66
N LYS A 229 -4.33 -11.38 9.08
CA LYS A 229 -5.30 -12.05 8.20
C LYS A 229 -6.36 -11.08 7.70
N PRO A 230 -6.81 -11.18 6.44
CA PRO A 230 -7.85 -10.32 5.91
C PRO A 230 -9.19 -10.58 6.60
N ILE A 231 -9.85 -9.50 7.03
CA ILE A 231 -11.17 -9.51 7.66
C ILE A 231 -12.04 -8.43 7.05
N LEU A 232 -13.36 -8.63 7.12
CA LEU A 232 -14.37 -7.62 6.83
C LEU A 232 -15.07 -7.24 8.13
N ILE A 233 -15.09 -5.95 8.44
CA ILE A 233 -15.89 -5.39 9.53
C ILE A 233 -17.00 -4.52 8.96
N ASN A 234 -18.13 -4.45 9.65
CA ASN A 234 -19.21 -3.52 9.29
C ASN A 234 -18.77 -2.08 9.53
N ARG A 235 -18.93 -1.22 8.52
CA ARG A 235 -18.50 0.18 8.55
C ARG A 235 -19.28 1.04 9.57
N ASN A 236 -20.48 0.60 9.96
CA ASN A 236 -21.37 1.40 10.80
C ASN A 236 -21.09 1.22 12.30
N ASP A 237 -20.76 -0.01 12.73
CA ASP A 237 -20.61 -0.35 14.15
C ASP A 237 -19.28 -1.06 14.49
N GLY A 238 -18.45 -1.36 13.49
CA GLY A 238 -17.17 -2.03 13.68
C GLY A 238 -17.26 -3.52 13.98
N SER A 239 -18.46 -4.12 13.92
CA SER A 239 -18.65 -5.55 14.18
C SER A 239 -17.97 -6.40 13.10
N LEU A 240 -17.33 -7.50 13.51
CA LEU A 240 -16.72 -8.44 12.59
C LEU A 240 -17.82 -9.12 11.76
N TYR A 241 -17.80 -8.93 10.45
CA TYR A 241 -18.71 -9.61 9.53
C TYR A 241 -18.15 -10.96 9.09
N LYS A 242 -16.89 -10.99 8.62
CA LYS A 242 -16.28 -12.20 8.05
C LYS A 242 -14.78 -12.21 8.24
N LYS A 243 -14.23 -13.39 8.55
CA LYS A 243 -12.80 -13.69 8.37
C LYS A 243 -12.63 -14.30 6.99
N ILE A 244 -11.74 -13.73 6.19
CA ILE A 244 -11.50 -14.23 4.83
C ILE A 244 -10.51 -15.39 4.92
N GLU A 245 -10.82 -16.50 4.25
CA GLU A 245 -9.93 -17.64 4.20
C GLU A 245 -8.62 -17.23 3.53
N PHE A 246 -7.52 -17.45 4.24
CA PHE A 246 -6.20 -16.97 3.86
C PHE A 246 -5.08 -17.97 4.18
N GLU A 247 -5.47 -19.20 4.52
CA GLU A 247 -4.58 -20.33 4.81
C GLU A 247 -3.38 -19.91 5.71
N LYS A 248 -2.17 -20.26 5.28
CA LYS A 248 -0.88 -20.00 5.92
C LYS A 248 -0.25 -18.65 5.55
N PHE A 249 -0.91 -17.84 4.72
CA PHE A 249 -0.38 -16.56 4.26
C PHE A 249 -0.72 -15.44 5.24
N GLU A 250 0.16 -14.46 5.37
CA GLU A 250 -0.05 -13.29 6.23
C GLU A 250 0.16 -12.03 5.42
N ILE A 251 -0.73 -11.05 5.56
CA ILE A 251 -0.60 -9.75 4.89
C ILE A 251 0.69 -9.08 5.39
N THR A 252 1.47 -8.48 4.48
CA THR A 252 2.72 -7.82 4.86
C THR A 252 2.45 -6.52 5.62
N VAL A 253 3.48 -5.99 6.29
CA VAL A 253 3.37 -4.75 7.09
C VAL A 253 2.86 -3.55 6.29
N TYR A 254 3.16 -3.49 4.99
CA TYR A 254 2.71 -2.42 4.10
C TYR A 254 1.24 -2.56 3.66
N GLN A 255 0.60 -3.70 3.96
CA GLN A 255 -0.82 -3.95 3.71
C GLN A 255 -1.23 -3.61 2.25
N GLN A 256 -0.37 -3.94 1.30
CA GLN A 256 -0.57 -3.68 -0.14
C GLN A 256 -1.69 -4.57 -0.66
N MET A 257 -2.87 -3.99 -0.87
CA MET A 257 -4.12 -4.66 -1.19
C MET A 257 -4.89 -3.88 -2.25
N ILE A 258 -5.60 -4.59 -3.12
CA ILE A 258 -6.61 -4.04 -4.02
C ILE A 258 -7.82 -4.98 -4.10
N ILE A 259 -8.99 -4.42 -4.41
CA ILE A 259 -10.22 -5.17 -4.65
C ILE A 259 -10.66 -4.95 -6.09
N ASP A 260 -11.00 -6.03 -6.78
CA ASP A 260 -11.67 -6.00 -8.08
C ASP A 260 -12.71 -7.11 -8.19
N ASN A 261 -13.95 -6.76 -8.55
CA ASN A 261 -15.06 -7.70 -8.78
C ASN A 261 -15.20 -8.78 -7.68
N ASP A 262 -15.40 -8.36 -6.43
CA ASP A 262 -15.56 -9.23 -5.26
C ASP A 262 -14.36 -10.16 -4.96
N LYS A 263 -13.17 -9.85 -5.51
CA LYS A 263 -11.90 -10.50 -5.18
C LYS A 263 -10.92 -9.54 -4.54
N LEU A 264 -10.19 -10.06 -3.56
CA LEU A 264 -9.02 -9.42 -2.95
C LEU A 264 -7.77 -9.89 -3.69
N TYR A 265 -6.89 -8.96 -4.02
CA TYR A 265 -5.50 -9.24 -4.40
C TYR A 265 -4.58 -8.53 -3.43
N VAL A 266 -3.58 -9.24 -2.93
CA VAL A 266 -2.78 -8.78 -1.80
C VAL A 266 -1.36 -9.31 -1.89
N ILE A 267 -0.41 -8.48 -1.46
CA ILE A 267 0.95 -8.93 -1.18
C ILE A 267 0.96 -9.54 0.23
N ALA A 268 1.32 -10.82 0.27
CA ALA A 268 1.35 -11.60 1.50
C ALA A 268 2.72 -12.27 1.66
N ALA A 269 2.98 -12.81 2.84
CA ALA A 269 4.16 -13.58 3.14
C ALA A 269 3.79 -14.98 3.66
N LYS A 270 4.69 -15.93 3.42
CA LYS A 270 4.72 -17.22 4.11
C LYS A 270 6.17 -17.52 4.46
N GLY A 271 6.51 -17.43 5.74
CA GLY A 271 7.91 -17.41 6.17
C GLY A 271 8.62 -16.20 5.56
N ASN A 272 9.80 -16.41 4.98
CA ASN A 272 10.60 -15.33 4.38
C ASN A 272 10.26 -15.07 2.90
N THR A 273 9.26 -15.75 2.35
CA THR A 273 8.91 -15.64 0.94
C THR A 273 7.67 -14.77 0.77
N ALA A 274 7.77 -13.75 -0.08
CA ALA A 274 6.64 -12.93 -0.50
C ALA A 274 5.83 -13.63 -1.60
N TYR A 275 4.52 -13.40 -1.60
CA TYR A 275 3.56 -13.94 -2.54
C TYR A 275 2.62 -12.84 -2.99
N ALA A 276 2.19 -12.90 -4.24
CA ALA A 276 0.96 -12.26 -4.65
C ALA A 276 -0.18 -13.28 -4.48
N VAL A 277 -1.23 -12.91 -3.77
CA VAL A 277 -2.34 -13.81 -3.40
C VAL A 277 -3.65 -13.21 -3.86
N SER A 278 -4.53 -14.05 -4.43
CA SER A 278 -5.90 -13.74 -4.78
C SER A 278 -6.87 -14.62 -4.00
N THR A 279 -7.95 -14.06 -3.48
CA THR A 279 -9.01 -14.80 -2.77
C THR A 279 -10.36 -14.07 -2.90
N ASP A 280 -11.46 -14.82 -2.81
CA ASP A 280 -12.82 -14.27 -2.92
C ASP A 280 -13.29 -13.65 -1.59
N LEU A 281 -14.01 -12.52 -1.68
CA LEU A 281 -14.54 -11.76 -0.53
C LEU A 281 -15.85 -12.29 0.06
#